data_AF-A0A653G581-F1
#
_entry.id   AF-A0A653G581-F1
#
_cell.length_a   1.000
_cell.length_b   1.000
_cell.length_c   1.000
_cell.angle_alpha   90.00
_cell.angle_beta   90.00
_cell.angle_gamma   90.00
#
_symmetry.space_group_name_H-M   'P 1'
#
loop_
_entity.id
_entity.type
_entity.pdbx_description
1 polymer ?
#
loop_
_entity_poly.entity_id
_entity_poly.type
_entity_poly.pdbx_seq_one_letter_code
_entity_poly.pdbx_strand_id
1 'polypeptide(L)'
;MVTNTAQKIQEYLIVHKQVTPKQLAEYLGISRQALFKHLPKLLEEGKIGKIGKPPVVYYFIKDQTVSEIKSLENQQKSQIIEKNYLIITPTGEKLIGMKGFKYWCDKNKLPLTKTVAEYEKTFKKYAKYKKVGLIDGTYKLKHSFDKVFVDKIFYLDFYSIERFGKTKLGWMLLYAKQSQNKALIKEISENINKEVNRCITKYNINAVSFVPPTVKREIQLMAEIEKNLNIHLPIINLQKIKTDLIVPQKTLSKIEDRIENAKQTIIVSDVRSYNNVLIIDDAIGSGATINETAKKFREKKIAKNRIYGLAITGSFKGFEIISEV
;
A
#
# COMPACT_ATOMS: atom_id res chain seq x y z
N MET A 1 -46.35 10.36 26.06
CA MET A 1 -45.08 11.13 26.14
C MET A 1 -43.96 10.27 25.56
N VAL A 2 -43.51 10.58 24.34
CA VAL A 2 -42.44 9.83 23.67
C VAL A 2 -41.10 10.39 24.16
N THR A 3 -40.50 9.73 25.14
CA THR A 3 -39.17 10.08 25.66
C THR A 3 -38.15 9.92 24.53
N ASN A 4 -37.68 11.03 23.97
CA ASN A 4 -36.78 11.02 22.82
C ASN A 4 -35.35 10.67 23.27
N THR A 5 -35.08 9.40 23.58
CA THR A 5 -33.75 8.87 23.95
C THR A 5 -32.66 9.33 22.97
N ALA A 6 -33.01 9.48 21.68
CA ALA A 6 -32.11 9.98 20.65
C ALA A 6 -31.70 11.45 20.83
N GLN A 7 -32.57 12.29 21.40
CA GLN A 7 -32.25 13.68 21.74
C GLN A 7 -31.32 13.74 22.96
N LYS A 8 -31.63 12.99 24.01
CA LYS A 8 -30.78 12.90 25.21
C LYS A 8 -29.37 12.40 24.90
N ILE A 9 -29.22 11.46 23.96
CA ILE A 9 -27.91 10.99 23.48
C ILE A 9 -27.12 12.15 22.86
N GLN A 10 -27.74 12.95 21.99
CA GLN A 10 -27.07 14.06 21.33
C GLN A 10 -26.68 15.17 22.31
N GLU A 11 -27.58 15.55 23.22
CA GLU A 11 -27.31 16.54 24.28
C GLU A 11 -26.11 16.11 25.14
N TYR A 12 -26.07 14.83 25.54
CA TYR A 12 -24.97 14.31 26.35
C TYR A 12 -23.63 14.32 25.60
N LEU A 13 -23.66 14.00 24.30
CA LEU A 13 -22.48 14.02 23.43
C LEU A 13 -21.96 15.44 23.15
N ILE A 14 -22.84 16.44 23.09
CA ILE A 14 -22.44 17.85 22.94
C ILE A 14 -21.61 18.29 24.15
N VAL A 15 -22.05 17.96 25.36
CA VAL A 15 -21.38 18.35 26.60
C VAL A 15 -20.06 17.59 26.81
N HIS A 16 -20.09 16.26 26.64
CA HIS A 16 -18.97 15.40 27.02
C HIS A 16 -17.99 15.10 25.88
N LYS A 17 -18.30 15.55 24.65
CA LYS A 17 -17.54 15.38 23.40
C LYS A 17 -17.33 13.93 22.96
N GLN A 18 -16.71 13.09 23.77
CA GLN A 18 -16.43 11.68 23.50
C GLN A 18 -16.83 10.81 24.68
N VAL A 19 -17.69 9.82 24.45
CA VAL A 19 -18.24 8.97 25.52
C VAL A 19 -18.28 7.51 25.11
N THR A 20 -18.07 6.63 26.08
CA THR A 20 -18.20 5.19 25.88
C THR A 20 -19.67 4.74 25.91
N PRO A 21 -20.01 3.58 25.32
CA PRO A 21 -21.34 3.00 25.48
C PRO A 21 -21.72 2.75 26.94
N LYS A 22 -20.73 2.53 27.83
CA LYS A 22 -20.97 2.38 29.27
C LYS A 22 -21.50 3.68 29.88
N GLN A 23 -20.82 4.80 29.64
CA GLN A 23 -21.23 6.12 30.14
C GLN A 23 -22.60 6.55 29.61
N LEU A 24 -22.89 6.29 28.33
CA LEU A 24 -24.22 6.56 27.76
C LEU A 24 -25.33 5.72 28.39
N ALA A 25 -25.07 4.43 28.61
CA ALA A 25 -26.05 3.53 29.24
C ALA A 25 -26.33 3.94 30.70
N GLU A 26 -25.28 4.31 31.45
CA GLU A 26 -25.38 4.81 32.82
C GLU A 26 -26.15 6.13 32.89
N TYR A 27 -25.83 7.10 32.02
CA TYR A 27 -26.53 8.40 31.98
C TYR A 27 -28.02 8.26 31.64
N LEU A 28 -28.35 7.39 30.68
CA LEU A 28 -29.73 7.20 30.24
C LEU A 28 -30.54 6.28 31.17
N GLY A 29 -29.88 5.59 32.11
CA GLY A 29 -30.51 4.58 32.96
C GLY A 29 -31.08 3.39 32.18
N ILE A 30 -30.49 3.05 31.03
CA ILE A 30 -30.96 1.96 30.15
C ILE A 30 -29.92 0.86 30.02
N SER A 31 -30.37 -0.35 29.66
CA SER A 31 -29.46 -1.45 29.34
C SER A 31 -28.63 -1.15 28.09
N ARG A 32 -27.43 -1.72 28.01
CA ARG A 32 -26.58 -1.60 26.80
C ARG A 32 -27.31 -2.11 25.56
N GLN A 33 -28.11 -3.16 25.68
CA GLN A 33 -28.92 -3.72 24.60
C GLN A 33 -29.95 -2.70 24.08
N ALA A 34 -30.61 -1.95 24.97
CA ALA A 34 -31.51 -0.88 24.59
C ALA A 34 -30.77 0.29 23.93
N LEU A 35 -29.61 0.68 24.46
CA LEU A 35 -28.76 1.71 23.85
C LEU A 35 -28.36 1.34 22.41
N PHE A 36 -27.95 0.10 22.17
CA PHE A 36 -27.55 -0.39 20.84
C PHE A 36 -28.72 -0.50 19.84
N LYS A 37 -29.98 -0.37 20.26
CA LYS A 37 -31.12 -0.21 19.33
C LYS A 37 -31.22 1.21 18.75
N HIS A 38 -30.75 2.22 19.49
CA HIS A 38 -30.85 3.63 19.08
C HIS A 38 -29.62 4.14 18.33
N LEU A 39 -28.42 3.65 18.69
CA LEU A 39 -27.16 4.11 18.10
C LEU A 39 -27.03 3.88 16.58
N PRO A 40 -27.44 2.73 16.00
CA PRO A 40 -27.34 2.50 14.55
C PRO A 40 -28.08 3.56 13.74
N LYS A 41 -29.31 3.88 14.14
CA LYS A 41 -30.15 4.92 13.48
C LYS A 41 -29.47 6.30 13.51
N LEU A 42 -28.90 6.69 14.66
CA LEU A 42 -28.20 7.98 14.80
C LEU A 42 -26.89 8.03 14.00
N LEU A 43 -26.20 6.90 13.83
CA LEU A 43 -25.00 6.79 12.99
C LEU A 43 -25.35 6.90 11.49
N GLU A 44 -26.41 6.23 11.05
CA GLU A 44 -26.92 6.27 9.67
C GLU A 44 -27.41 7.67 9.27
N GLU A 45 -28.15 8.32 10.17
CA GLU A 45 -28.60 9.71 10.04
C GLU A 45 -27.43 10.70 10.06
N GLY A 46 -26.24 10.28 10.50
CA GLY A 46 -25.03 11.11 10.54
C GLY A 46 -25.02 12.13 11.69
N LYS A 47 -25.91 12.00 12.66
CA LYS A 47 -26.01 12.87 13.84
C LYS A 47 -24.88 12.64 14.84
N ILE A 48 -24.37 11.41 14.90
CA ILE A 48 -23.26 11.03 15.77
C ILE A 48 -22.17 10.31 14.98
N GLY A 49 -20.94 10.35 15.49
CA GLY A 49 -19.80 9.57 15.01
C GLY A 49 -19.43 8.46 15.98
N LYS A 50 -18.70 7.47 15.48
CA LYS A 50 -18.13 6.36 16.26
C LYS A 50 -16.64 6.22 15.92
N ILE A 51 -15.80 6.10 16.94
CA ILE A 51 -14.37 5.81 16.82
C ILE A 51 -14.00 4.57 17.64
N GLY A 52 -13.03 3.81 17.16
CA GLY A 52 -12.59 2.55 17.77
C GLY A 52 -13.37 1.32 17.31
N LYS A 53 -12.89 0.15 17.73
CA LYS A 53 -13.52 -1.16 17.51
C LYS A 53 -13.71 -1.84 18.87
N PRO A 54 -14.76 -2.66 19.04
CA PRO A 54 -14.91 -3.45 20.27
C PRO A 54 -13.60 -4.14 20.68
N PRO A 55 -13.23 -4.13 21.96
CA PRO A 55 -14.04 -3.70 23.12
C PRO A 55 -14.02 -2.19 23.42
N VAL A 56 -13.16 -1.39 22.78
CA VAL A 56 -12.98 0.04 23.09
C VAL A 56 -13.59 0.89 21.98
N VAL A 57 -14.74 1.49 22.28
CA VAL A 57 -15.52 2.31 21.35
C VAL A 57 -15.93 3.61 22.03
N TYR A 58 -15.81 4.72 21.31
CA TYR A 58 -16.34 6.02 21.72
C TYR A 58 -17.34 6.55 20.68
N TYR A 59 -18.35 7.25 21.16
CA TYR A 59 -19.32 8.01 20.39
C TYR A 59 -19.08 9.50 20.60
N PHE A 60 -19.30 10.30 19.56
CA PHE A 60 -19.12 11.75 19.58
C PHE A 60 -20.18 12.42 18.72
N ILE A 61 -20.44 13.71 18.95
CA ILE A 61 -21.31 14.49 18.07
C ILE A 61 -20.56 14.80 16.76
N LYS A 62 -21.18 14.55 15.60
CA LYS A 62 -20.58 15.00 14.34
C LYS A 62 -20.82 16.49 14.22
N ASP A 63 -19.75 17.29 14.14
CA ASP A 63 -19.89 18.69 13.75
C ASP A 63 -20.58 18.77 12.38
N GLN A 64 -21.50 19.73 12.22
CA GLN A 64 -22.29 19.96 11.01
C GLN A 64 -21.43 20.24 9.75
N THR A 65 -20.11 20.35 9.88
CA THR A 65 -19.14 20.34 8.77
C THR A 65 -19.14 19.01 7.99
N VAL A 66 -19.73 17.93 8.50
CA VAL A 66 -19.84 16.63 7.80
C VAL A 66 -21.19 16.45 7.07
N SER A 67 -22.20 17.29 7.34
CA SER A 67 -23.52 17.20 6.70
C SER A 67 -23.58 17.73 5.25
N GLU A 68 -22.59 18.48 4.79
CA GLU A 68 -22.49 18.91 3.37
C GLU A 68 -22.04 17.79 2.41
N ILE A 69 -21.80 16.57 2.90
CA ILE A 69 -21.46 15.43 2.04
C ILE A 69 -22.71 14.81 1.41
N LYS A 70 -23.91 15.01 1.95
CA LYS A 70 -25.15 14.37 1.46
C LYS A 70 -25.96 15.20 0.44
N SER A 71 -25.67 16.48 0.21
CA SER A 71 -26.54 17.36 -0.61
C SER A 71 -25.97 17.79 -1.98
N LEU A 72 -24.92 17.13 -2.48
CA LEU A 72 -24.40 17.36 -3.84
C LEU A 72 -24.29 16.02 -4.59
N GLU A 73 -25.43 15.37 -4.81
CA GLU A 73 -25.56 14.17 -5.67
C GLU A 73 -25.52 14.49 -7.18
N ASN A 74 -25.22 15.73 -7.58
CA ASN A 74 -24.84 16.07 -8.96
C ASN A 74 -23.34 15.89 -9.23
N GLN A 75 -22.67 15.02 -8.45
CA GLN A 75 -21.23 14.84 -8.52
C GLN A 75 -20.77 14.22 -9.85
N GLN A 76 -19.83 14.91 -10.47
CA GLN A 76 -19.02 14.50 -11.61
C GLN A 76 -18.42 13.11 -11.35
N LYS A 77 -19.07 12.05 -11.85
CA LYS A 77 -18.64 10.65 -11.64
C LYS A 77 -17.48 10.31 -12.58
N SER A 78 -16.25 10.45 -12.10
CA SER A 78 -15.07 9.92 -12.80
C SER A 78 -14.86 8.44 -12.45
N GLN A 79 -15.13 7.55 -13.42
CA GLN A 79 -14.85 6.12 -13.27
C GLN A 79 -13.36 5.84 -13.02
N ILE A 80 -12.46 6.68 -13.55
CA ILE A 80 -11.02 6.57 -13.34
C ILE A 80 -10.68 6.79 -11.87
N ILE A 81 -11.25 7.83 -11.26
CA ILE A 81 -11.04 8.13 -9.83
C ILE A 81 -11.66 7.02 -8.98
N GLU A 82 -12.91 6.64 -9.24
CA GLU A 82 -13.62 5.61 -8.47
C GLU A 82 -12.81 4.30 -8.36
N LYS A 83 -12.21 3.88 -9.46
CA LYS A 83 -11.45 2.63 -9.51
C LYS A 83 -10.05 2.75 -8.91
N ASN A 84 -9.36 3.86 -9.17
CA ASN A 84 -7.91 3.94 -9.01
C ASN A 84 -7.43 4.87 -7.89
N TYR A 85 -8.31 5.70 -7.31
CA TYR A 85 -7.93 6.59 -6.23
C TYR A 85 -8.17 5.94 -4.88
N LEU A 86 -7.19 6.08 -3.99
CA LEU A 86 -7.26 5.69 -2.60
C LEU A 86 -6.47 6.71 -1.80
N ILE A 87 -6.98 7.05 -0.62
CA ILE A 87 -6.22 7.72 0.42
C ILE A 87 -6.55 7.06 1.76
N ILE A 88 -5.56 6.97 2.63
CA ILE A 88 -5.78 6.58 4.02
C ILE A 88 -5.61 7.83 4.86
N THR A 89 -6.65 8.17 5.63
CA THR A 89 -6.68 9.37 6.46
C THR A 89 -5.69 9.26 7.62
N PRO A 90 -5.32 10.37 8.27
CA PRO A 90 -4.52 10.34 9.50
C PRO A 90 -5.16 9.52 10.63
N THR A 91 -6.48 9.33 10.60
CA THR A 91 -7.24 8.50 11.55
C THR A 91 -7.28 7.02 11.15
N GLY A 92 -6.65 6.62 10.05
CA GLY A 92 -6.60 5.24 9.57
C GLY A 92 -7.82 4.80 8.75
N GLU A 93 -8.70 5.71 8.32
CA GLU A 93 -9.84 5.38 7.46
C GLU A 93 -9.38 5.20 6.01
N LYS A 94 -9.77 4.08 5.39
CA LYS A 94 -9.52 3.78 3.97
C LYS A 94 -10.61 4.46 3.12
N LEU A 95 -10.29 5.58 2.46
CA LEU A 95 -11.20 6.31 1.57
C LEU A 95 -10.88 6.03 0.10
N ILE A 96 -11.80 5.36 -0.59
CA ILE A 96 -11.65 4.97 -2.01
C ILE A 96 -12.43 5.96 -2.89
N GLY A 97 -12.00 6.11 -4.13
CA GLY A 97 -12.78 6.76 -5.18
C GLY A 97 -12.98 8.25 -4.97
N MET A 98 -14.14 8.77 -5.41
CA MET A 98 -14.41 10.21 -5.33
C MET A 98 -14.49 10.70 -3.88
N LYS A 99 -14.93 9.83 -2.94
CA LYS A 99 -14.93 10.16 -1.50
C LYS A 99 -13.51 10.49 -1.02
N GLY A 100 -12.53 9.65 -1.37
CA GLY A 100 -11.12 9.89 -1.03
C GLY A 100 -10.54 11.09 -1.77
N PHE A 101 -10.89 11.26 -3.05
CA PHE A 101 -10.39 12.35 -3.88
C PHE A 101 -10.88 13.71 -3.40
N LYS A 102 -12.17 13.82 -3.05
CA LYS A 102 -12.77 15.02 -2.46
C LYS A 102 -12.09 15.37 -1.14
N TYR A 103 -11.94 14.39 -0.24
CA TYR A 103 -11.21 14.59 1.02
C TYR A 103 -9.80 15.17 0.80
N TRP A 104 -9.06 14.64 -0.19
CA TRP A 104 -7.73 15.17 -0.51
C TRP A 104 -7.79 16.58 -1.10
N CYS A 105 -8.73 16.88 -1.99
CA CYS A 105 -8.91 18.23 -2.54
C CYS A 105 -9.24 19.25 -1.43
N ASP A 106 -10.18 18.92 -0.55
CA ASP A 106 -10.61 19.78 0.57
C ASP A 106 -9.42 20.06 1.50
N LYS A 107 -8.65 19.02 1.84
CA LYS A 107 -7.46 19.14 2.69
C LYS A 107 -6.37 20.04 2.07
N ASN A 108 -6.24 20.02 0.75
CA ASN A 108 -5.26 20.84 0.03
C ASN A 108 -5.83 22.17 -0.50
N LYS A 109 -7.08 22.51 -0.16
CA LYS A 109 -7.78 23.71 -0.65
C LYS A 109 -7.79 23.82 -2.19
N LEU A 110 -8.03 22.70 -2.87
CA LEU A 110 -8.03 22.61 -4.34
C LEU A 110 -9.45 22.53 -4.91
N PRO A 111 -9.72 23.17 -6.07
CA PRO A 111 -11.03 23.10 -6.72
C PRO A 111 -11.27 21.70 -7.30
N LEU A 112 -12.32 21.02 -6.84
CA LEU A 112 -12.61 19.61 -7.19
C LEU A 112 -12.68 19.36 -8.70
N THR A 113 -13.54 20.08 -9.43
CA THR A 113 -13.78 19.88 -10.87
C THR A 113 -12.52 20.00 -11.72
N LYS A 114 -11.71 21.05 -11.50
CA LYS A 114 -10.44 21.24 -12.19
C LYS A 114 -9.44 20.13 -11.85
N THR A 115 -9.40 19.76 -10.58
CA THR A 115 -8.46 18.76 -10.08
C THR A 115 -8.79 17.35 -10.57
N VAL A 116 -10.08 17.02 -10.76
CA VAL A 116 -10.54 15.78 -11.41
C VAL A 116 -9.99 15.68 -12.83
N ALA A 117 -10.16 16.72 -13.64
CA ALA A 117 -9.66 16.73 -15.02
C ALA A 117 -8.13 16.59 -15.09
N GLU A 118 -7.41 17.27 -14.21
CA GLU A 118 -5.95 17.15 -14.10
C GLU A 118 -5.51 15.75 -13.66
N TYR A 119 -6.22 15.14 -12.71
CA TYR A 119 -5.94 13.77 -12.27
C TYR A 119 -6.15 12.78 -13.39
N GLU A 120 -7.26 12.85 -14.14
CA GLU A 120 -7.51 11.95 -15.26
C GLU A 120 -6.46 12.08 -16.36
N LYS A 121 -6.05 13.32 -16.69
CA LYS A 121 -4.96 13.57 -17.65
C LYS A 121 -3.65 12.95 -17.17
N THR A 122 -3.33 13.11 -15.89
CA THR A 122 -2.13 12.57 -15.26
C THR A 122 -2.17 11.04 -15.24
N PHE A 123 -3.28 10.46 -14.79
CA PHE A 123 -3.49 9.01 -14.80
C PHE A 123 -3.34 8.41 -16.20
N LYS A 124 -3.95 9.02 -17.22
CA LYS A 124 -3.82 8.60 -18.63
C LYS A 124 -2.37 8.69 -19.12
N LYS A 125 -1.62 9.72 -18.72
CA LYS A 125 -0.18 9.85 -19.01
C LYS A 125 0.60 8.65 -18.44
N TYR A 126 0.37 8.29 -17.18
CA TYR A 126 1.06 7.18 -16.52
C TYR A 126 0.61 5.80 -17.02
N ALA A 127 -0.67 5.65 -17.36
CA ALA A 127 -1.22 4.41 -17.90
C ALA A 127 -0.54 3.98 -19.21
N LYS A 128 -0.02 4.93 -20.01
CA LYS A 128 0.73 4.62 -21.25
C LYS A 128 2.00 3.80 -21.01
N TYR A 129 2.63 3.94 -19.84
CA TYR A 129 3.81 3.15 -19.47
C TYR A 129 3.44 1.73 -19.05
N LYS A 130 2.20 1.50 -18.60
CA LYS A 130 1.71 0.19 -18.16
C LYS A 130 1.20 -0.60 -19.35
N LYS A 131 2.12 -1.27 -20.05
CA LYS A 131 1.80 -2.18 -21.13
C LYS A 131 1.45 -3.53 -20.55
N VAL A 132 0.21 -3.97 -20.77
CA VAL A 132 -0.17 -5.37 -20.51
C VAL A 132 -0.08 -5.72 -19.00
N GLY A 133 -0.30 -4.70 -18.15
CA GLY A 133 -0.23 -4.84 -16.69
C GLY A 133 1.16 -4.61 -16.09
N LEU A 134 2.20 -4.44 -16.92
CA LEU A 134 3.58 -4.25 -16.47
C LEU A 134 4.13 -2.90 -16.96
N ILE A 135 4.93 -2.26 -16.12
CA ILE A 135 5.71 -1.06 -16.46
C ILE A 135 7.16 -1.50 -16.64
N ASP A 136 7.79 -1.18 -17.77
CA ASP A 136 9.20 -1.48 -18.00
C ASP A 136 10.10 -0.45 -17.29
N GLY A 137 10.80 -0.90 -16.25
CA GLY A 137 11.74 -0.09 -15.47
C GLY A 137 13.20 -0.25 -15.91
N THR A 138 13.47 -1.00 -16.98
CA THR A 138 14.84 -1.42 -17.36
C THR A 138 15.70 -0.25 -17.75
N TYR A 139 15.11 0.74 -18.43
CA TYR A 139 15.79 1.99 -18.78
C TYR A 139 16.37 2.66 -17.52
N LYS A 140 15.59 2.77 -16.45
CA LYS A 140 16.02 3.42 -15.21
C LYS A 140 17.22 2.71 -14.58
N LEU A 141 17.17 1.37 -14.50
CA LEU A 141 18.26 0.58 -13.92
C LEU A 141 19.57 0.78 -14.67
N LYS A 142 19.55 0.82 -16.01
CA LYS A 142 20.74 1.06 -16.85
C LYS A 142 21.36 2.45 -16.69
N HIS A 143 20.58 3.44 -16.29
CA HIS A 143 21.09 4.79 -16.01
C HIS A 143 21.53 4.97 -14.56
N SER A 144 21.27 3.97 -13.71
CA SER A 144 21.53 4.04 -12.26
C SER A 144 22.78 3.27 -11.85
N PHE A 145 23.28 2.37 -12.69
CA PHE A 145 24.43 1.53 -12.39
C PHE A 145 25.31 1.39 -13.62
N ASP A 146 26.63 1.45 -13.43
CA ASP A 146 27.61 1.18 -14.48
C ASP A 146 27.48 -0.25 -15.02
N LYS A 147 27.17 -1.19 -14.12
CA LYS A 147 26.98 -2.60 -14.45
C LYS A 147 25.64 -3.12 -13.96
N VAL A 148 24.84 -3.58 -14.92
CA VAL A 148 23.52 -4.16 -14.67
C VAL A 148 23.57 -5.66 -14.91
N PHE A 149 23.10 -6.44 -13.93
CA PHE A 149 23.08 -7.91 -13.96
C PHE A 149 21.69 -8.50 -14.22
N VAL A 150 20.66 -7.65 -14.23
CA VAL A 150 19.28 -7.99 -14.55
C VAL A 150 19.00 -7.71 -16.01
N ASP A 151 18.38 -8.64 -16.73
CA ASP A 151 18.06 -8.49 -18.15
C ASP A 151 16.87 -7.54 -18.38
N LYS A 152 15.82 -7.66 -17.56
CA LYS A 152 14.66 -6.76 -17.55
C LYS A 152 14.09 -6.60 -16.16
N ILE A 153 13.58 -5.41 -15.86
CA ILE A 153 12.91 -5.12 -14.60
C ILE A 153 11.54 -4.51 -14.84
N PHE A 154 10.55 -4.96 -14.08
CA PHE A 154 9.16 -4.54 -14.22
C PHE A 154 8.57 -4.03 -12.91
N TYR A 155 7.62 -3.11 -13.02
CA TYR A 155 6.77 -2.67 -11.91
C TYR A 155 5.31 -3.01 -12.21
N LEU A 156 4.54 -3.37 -11.18
CA LEU A 156 3.09 -3.54 -11.31
C LEU A 156 2.35 -2.22 -11.26
N ASP A 157 2.86 -1.25 -10.50
CA ASP A 157 2.34 0.11 -10.47
C ASP A 157 3.46 1.12 -10.13
N PHE A 158 3.17 2.40 -10.30
CA PHE A 158 4.02 3.44 -9.73
C PHE A 158 3.76 3.56 -8.22
N TYR A 159 4.78 3.91 -7.44
CA TYR A 159 4.60 4.19 -6.02
C TYR A 159 3.83 5.50 -5.81
N SER A 160 4.16 6.52 -6.59
CA SER A 160 3.55 7.85 -6.59
C SER A 160 3.47 8.44 -8.00
N ILE A 161 2.54 9.38 -8.20
CA ILE A 161 2.31 10.12 -9.44
C ILE A 161 2.21 11.63 -9.18
N GLU A 162 3.27 12.36 -9.56
CA GLU A 162 3.35 13.83 -9.56
C GLU A 162 2.78 14.48 -8.27
N ARG A 163 1.93 15.50 -8.43
CA ARG A 163 1.29 16.24 -7.33
C ARG A 163 0.19 15.45 -6.61
N PHE A 164 -0.27 14.32 -7.14
CA PHE A 164 -1.36 13.53 -6.56
C PHE A 164 -0.88 12.51 -5.53
N GLY A 165 0.44 12.39 -5.36
CA GLY A 165 1.04 11.53 -4.33
C GLY A 165 0.94 10.05 -4.68
N LYS A 166 0.75 9.21 -3.66
CA LYS A 166 0.80 7.75 -3.80
C LYS A 166 -0.37 7.22 -4.64
N THR A 167 -0.10 6.21 -5.47
CA THR A 167 -1.18 5.48 -6.15
C THR A 167 -1.94 4.61 -5.15
N LYS A 168 -3.05 4.01 -5.59
CA LYS A 168 -3.77 3.03 -4.77
C LYS A 168 -2.88 1.88 -4.31
N LEU A 169 -2.08 1.29 -5.19
CA LEU A 169 -1.17 0.22 -4.80
C LEU A 169 -0.04 0.75 -3.91
N GLY A 170 0.47 1.96 -4.15
CA GLY A 170 1.45 2.63 -3.29
C GLY A 170 0.94 2.85 -1.86
N TRP A 171 -0.31 3.29 -1.69
CA TRP A 171 -0.95 3.44 -0.37
C TRP A 171 -1.13 2.10 0.33
N MET A 172 -1.68 1.10 -0.37
CA MET A 172 -1.87 -0.24 0.19
C MET A 172 -0.53 -0.81 0.65
N LEU A 173 0.52 -0.70 -0.18
CA LEU A 173 1.84 -1.20 0.13
C LEU A 173 2.47 -0.52 1.36
N LEU A 174 2.39 0.81 1.46
CA LEU A 174 2.90 1.57 2.60
C LEU A 174 2.27 1.06 3.91
N TYR A 175 0.94 1.04 3.97
CA TYR A 175 0.25 0.67 5.21
C TYR A 175 0.31 -0.82 5.50
N ALA A 176 0.40 -1.68 4.48
CA ALA A 176 0.65 -3.10 4.70
C ALA A 176 1.98 -3.34 5.43
N LYS A 177 3.01 -2.56 5.11
CA LYS A 177 4.31 -2.63 5.81
C LYS A 177 4.27 -2.06 7.22
N GLN A 178 3.65 -0.88 7.39
CA GLN A 178 3.64 -0.17 8.67
C GLN A 178 2.72 -0.85 9.69
N SER A 179 1.51 -1.22 9.28
CA SER A 179 0.50 -1.80 10.18
C SER A 179 0.59 -3.31 10.35
N GLN A 180 1.42 -3.99 9.55
CA GLN A 180 1.54 -5.46 9.55
C GLN A 180 0.18 -6.17 9.33
N ASN A 181 -0.76 -5.50 8.67
CA ASN A 181 -2.13 -5.99 8.52
C ASN A 181 -2.25 -7.08 7.45
N LYS A 182 -2.41 -8.34 7.89
CA LYS A 182 -2.55 -9.51 7.00
C LYS A 182 -3.69 -9.41 5.99
N ALA A 183 -4.81 -8.80 6.35
CA ALA A 183 -5.94 -8.65 5.43
C ALA A 183 -5.59 -7.71 4.28
N LEU A 184 -4.86 -6.62 4.56
CA LEU A 184 -4.38 -5.70 3.53
C LEU A 184 -3.30 -6.36 2.66
N ILE A 185 -2.42 -7.17 3.25
CA ILE A 185 -1.42 -7.95 2.49
C ILE A 185 -2.11 -8.93 1.54
N LYS A 186 -3.15 -9.63 2.01
CA LYS A 186 -3.95 -10.54 1.19
C LYS A 186 -4.63 -9.79 0.04
N GLU A 187 -5.24 -8.63 0.31
CA GLU A 187 -5.84 -7.77 -0.71
C GLU A 187 -4.79 -7.37 -1.77
N ILE A 188 -3.56 -7.03 -1.37
CA ILE A 188 -2.46 -6.76 -2.32
C ILE A 188 -2.15 -8.00 -3.14
N SER A 189 -1.93 -9.15 -2.51
CA SER A 189 -1.61 -10.42 -3.18
C SER A 189 -2.65 -10.80 -4.23
N GLU A 190 -3.94 -10.71 -3.90
CA GLU A 190 -5.05 -10.98 -4.81
C GLU A 190 -5.04 -10.02 -6.02
N ASN A 191 -4.80 -8.73 -5.79
CA ASN A 191 -4.73 -7.72 -6.85
C ASN A 191 -3.55 -7.94 -7.81
N ILE A 192 -2.42 -8.47 -7.33
CA ILE A 192 -1.21 -8.63 -8.15
C ILE A 192 -1.06 -10.03 -8.76
N ASN A 193 -1.79 -11.03 -8.25
CA ASN A 193 -1.58 -12.44 -8.60
C ASN A 193 -1.64 -12.71 -10.11
N LYS A 194 -2.65 -12.15 -10.78
CA LYS A 194 -2.82 -12.29 -12.23
C LYS A 194 -1.60 -11.79 -13.01
N GLU A 195 -1.05 -10.66 -12.58
CA GLU A 195 0.02 -9.96 -13.29
C GLU A 195 1.38 -10.62 -13.03
N VAL A 196 1.59 -11.15 -11.81
CA VAL A 196 2.74 -11.99 -11.48
C VAL A 196 2.74 -13.27 -12.31
N ASN A 197 1.62 -14.01 -12.34
CA ASN A 197 1.51 -15.24 -13.14
C ASN A 197 1.69 -14.97 -14.63
N ARG A 198 1.13 -13.87 -15.12
CA ARG A 198 1.35 -13.45 -16.50
C ARG A 198 2.82 -13.16 -16.80
N CYS A 199 3.54 -12.51 -15.88
CA CYS A 199 4.98 -12.28 -16.00
C CYS A 199 5.74 -13.61 -16.08
N ILE A 200 5.41 -14.55 -15.19
CA ILE A 200 5.99 -15.90 -15.15
C ILE A 200 5.82 -16.62 -16.48
N THR A 201 4.60 -16.68 -17.01
CA THR A 201 4.32 -17.35 -18.29
C THR A 201 4.97 -16.61 -19.46
N LYS A 202 4.84 -15.28 -19.54
CA LYS A 202 5.35 -14.50 -20.67
C LYS A 202 6.87 -14.62 -20.84
N TYR A 203 7.60 -14.74 -19.74
CA TYR A 203 9.06 -14.82 -19.74
C TYR A 203 9.61 -16.23 -19.49
N ASN A 204 8.73 -17.25 -19.51
CA ASN A 204 9.09 -18.65 -19.27
C ASN A 204 9.95 -18.84 -18.03
N ILE A 205 9.53 -18.26 -16.91
CA ILE A 205 10.27 -18.29 -15.63
C ILE A 205 10.23 -19.72 -15.07
N ASN A 206 11.39 -20.21 -14.61
CA ASN A 206 11.56 -21.56 -14.07
C ASN A 206 11.80 -21.58 -12.56
N ALA A 207 12.20 -20.46 -11.97
CA ALA A 207 12.35 -20.30 -10.54
C ALA A 207 12.08 -18.85 -10.12
N VAL A 208 11.57 -18.68 -8.92
CA VAL A 208 11.27 -17.37 -8.33
C VAL A 208 12.09 -17.16 -7.08
N SER A 209 12.35 -15.91 -6.72
CA SER A 209 13.04 -15.55 -5.50
C SER A 209 12.40 -14.31 -4.92
N PHE A 210 12.12 -14.32 -3.62
CA PHE A 210 11.54 -13.18 -2.92
C PHE A 210 12.64 -12.47 -2.12
N VAL A 211 12.74 -11.16 -2.29
CA VAL A 211 13.73 -10.36 -1.57
C VAL A 211 13.42 -10.40 -0.07
N PRO A 212 14.41 -10.79 0.77
CA PRO A 212 14.17 -10.96 2.19
C PRO A 212 14.00 -9.60 2.88
N PRO A 213 13.18 -9.54 3.93
CA PRO A 213 12.97 -8.31 4.69
C PRO A 213 14.24 -7.84 5.38
N THR A 214 14.38 -6.53 5.55
CA THR A 214 15.54 -5.92 6.21
C THR A 214 15.33 -5.66 7.70
N VAL A 215 14.08 -5.45 8.13
CA VAL A 215 13.75 -5.05 9.50
C VAL A 215 12.96 -6.17 10.18
N LYS A 216 13.29 -6.46 11.44
CA LYS A 216 12.54 -7.43 12.26
C LYS A 216 11.12 -6.89 12.48
N ARG A 217 10.14 -7.64 12.01
CA ARG A 217 8.70 -7.42 12.16
C ARG A 217 8.08 -8.79 12.45
N GLU A 218 6.98 -8.82 13.19
CA GLU A 218 6.24 -10.06 13.46
C GLU A 218 5.67 -10.64 12.16
N ILE A 219 5.17 -9.77 11.29
CA ILE A 219 4.61 -10.14 10.00
C ILE A 219 5.44 -9.49 8.90
N GLN A 220 6.11 -10.33 8.12
CA GLN A 220 6.96 -9.90 7.01
C GLN A 220 6.16 -9.86 5.72
N LEU A 221 6.02 -8.66 5.14
CA LEU A 221 5.23 -8.42 3.93
C LEU A 221 5.53 -9.42 2.81
N MET A 222 6.81 -9.55 2.43
CA MET A 222 7.19 -10.39 1.29
C MET A 222 6.97 -11.88 1.54
N ALA A 223 7.13 -12.35 2.77
CA ALA A 223 6.86 -13.75 3.13
C ALA A 223 5.36 -14.08 3.08
N GLU A 224 4.50 -13.17 3.55
CA GLU A 224 3.05 -13.34 3.42
C GLU A 224 2.60 -13.23 1.95
N ILE A 225 3.23 -12.35 1.15
CA ILE A 225 2.96 -12.26 -0.28
C ILE A 225 3.37 -13.55 -1.01
N GLU A 226 4.55 -14.09 -0.72
CA GLU A 226 5.01 -15.38 -1.24
C GLU A 226 3.99 -16.48 -0.96
N LYS A 227 3.54 -16.60 0.28
CA LYS A 227 2.52 -17.57 0.70
C LYS A 227 1.19 -17.37 -0.03
N ASN A 228 0.72 -16.14 -0.14
CA ASN A 228 -0.58 -15.83 -0.76
C ASN A 228 -0.57 -15.96 -2.29
N LEU A 229 0.58 -15.71 -2.94
CA LEU A 229 0.72 -15.90 -4.38
C LEU A 229 0.74 -17.39 -4.77
N ASN A 230 1.18 -18.26 -3.86
CA ASN A 230 1.19 -19.72 -4.02
C ASN A 230 1.74 -20.16 -5.39
N ILE A 231 2.94 -19.67 -5.72
CA ILE A 231 3.57 -19.91 -7.02
C ILE A 231 4.08 -21.36 -7.07
N HIS A 232 3.63 -22.12 -8.07
CA HIS A 232 4.04 -23.51 -8.30
C HIS A 232 5.38 -23.61 -9.06
N LEU A 233 6.38 -22.87 -8.61
CA LEU A 233 7.76 -22.92 -9.14
C LEU A 233 8.74 -23.07 -7.99
N PRO A 234 9.92 -23.67 -8.22
CA PRO A 234 11.02 -23.66 -7.27
C PRO A 234 11.32 -22.25 -6.75
N ILE A 235 11.43 -22.12 -5.42
CA ILE A 235 11.80 -20.89 -4.75
C ILE A 235 13.29 -20.93 -4.43
N ILE A 236 14.03 -19.94 -4.92
CA ILE A 236 15.45 -19.72 -4.60
C ILE A 236 15.52 -18.93 -3.30
N ASN A 237 16.06 -19.56 -2.27
CA ASN A 237 16.15 -18.99 -0.94
C ASN A 237 17.24 -17.91 -0.87
N LEU A 238 16.82 -16.72 -0.43
CA LEU A 238 17.69 -15.60 -0.09
C LEU A 238 17.66 -15.41 1.42
N GLN A 239 18.84 -15.24 2.02
CA GLN A 239 18.97 -14.94 3.44
C GLN A 239 19.64 -13.60 3.63
N LYS A 240 19.16 -12.79 4.57
CA LYS A 240 19.83 -11.54 4.93
C LYS A 240 20.65 -11.73 6.19
N ILE A 241 21.98 -11.58 6.10
CA ILE A 241 22.90 -11.65 7.25
C ILE A 241 22.61 -10.47 8.18
N LYS A 242 22.59 -10.76 9.48
CA LYS A 242 22.48 -9.74 10.53
C LYS A 242 23.89 -9.33 10.95
N THR A 243 24.21 -8.06 10.78
CA THR A 243 25.32 -7.38 11.46
C THR A 243 24.85 -6.91 12.85
N ASP A 244 25.79 -6.58 13.74
CA ASP A 244 25.48 -6.12 15.11
C ASP A 244 24.55 -4.91 15.14
N LEU A 245 24.64 -4.04 14.11
CA LEU A 245 23.73 -2.93 13.88
C LEU A 245 22.97 -3.13 12.56
N ILE A 246 21.64 -3.21 12.61
CA ILE A 246 20.78 -3.37 11.43
C ILE A 246 20.50 -1.99 10.82
N VAL A 247 21.09 -1.71 9.65
CA VAL A 247 20.79 -0.50 8.87
C VAL A 247 19.74 -0.82 7.80
N PRO A 248 18.54 -0.20 7.82
CA PRO A 248 17.57 -0.36 6.75
C PRO A 248 18.09 0.30 5.46
N GLN A 249 18.10 -0.43 4.35
CA GLN A 249 18.60 0.10 3.07
C GLN A 249 17.84 1.36 2.58
N LYS A 250 16.60 1.54 3.04
CA LYS A 250 15.76 2.69 2.67
C LYS A 250 16.14 3.99 3.39
N THR A 251 16.82 3.92 4.53
CA THR A 251 17.30 5.11 5.26
C THR A 251 18.58 5.69 4.64
N LEU A 252 19.29 4.91 3.82
CA LEU A 252 20.49 5.35 3.11
C LEU A 252 20.11 6.27 1.95
N SER A 253 20.71 7.45 1.86
CA SER A 253 20.40 8.44 0.81
C SER A 253 21.19 8.19 -0.49
N LYS A 254 22.44 7.76 -0.38
CA LYS A 254 23.33 7.50 -1.53
C LYS A 254 23.11 6.11 -2.12
N ILE A 255 23.30 5.98 -3.44
CA ILE A 255 23.13 4.71 -4.14
C ILE A 255 24.28 3.75 -3.85
N GLU A 256 25.49 4.28 -3.68
CA GLU A 256 26.71 3.55 -3.35
C GLU A 256 26.56 2.83 -2.00
N ASP A 257 26.10 3.55 -0.97
CA ASP A 257 25.83 2.99 0.36
C ASP A 257 24.77 1.87 0.28
N ARG A 258 23.76 2.04 -0.58
CA ARG A 258 22.73 1.02 -0.80
C ARG A 258 23.28 -0.22 -1.51
N ILE A 259 24.22 -0.05 -2.43
CA ILE A 259 24.92 -1.16 -3.11
C ILE A 259 25.77 -1.91 -2.09
N GLU A 260 26.58 -1.20 -1.31
CA GLU A 260 27.44 -1.79 -0.28
C GLU A 260 26.62 -2.61 0.73
N ASN A 261 25.53 -2.02 1.23
CA ASN A 261 24.61 -2.70 2.14
C ASN A 261 24.05 -3.99 1.52
N ALA A 262 23.53 -3.96 0.29
CA ALA A 262 22.99 -5.15 -0.38
C ALA A 262 24.07 -6.20 -0.67
N LYS A 263 25.28 -5.77 -1.03
CA LYS A 263 26.43 -6.62 -1.27
C LYS A 263 26.83 -7.39 -0.01
N GLN A 264 26.88 -6.72 1.15
CA GLN A 264 27.30 -7.36 2.40
C GLN A 264 26.19 -8.21 3.04
N THR A 265 24.92 -7.82 2.87
CA THR A 265 23.84 -8.43 3.67
C THR A 265 23.08 -9.55 2.96
N ILE A 266 23.05 -9.64 1.63
CA ILE A 266 22.23 -10.66 0.93
C ILE A 266 23.06 -11.92 0.63
N ILE A 267 22.74 -13.06 1.23
CA ILE A 267 23.30 -14.36 0.85
C ILE A 267 22.31 -15.12 -0.01
N VAL A 268 22.82 -15.73 -1.07
CA VAL A 268 22.09 -16.75 -1.83
C VAL A 268 22.53 -18.12 -1.34
N SER A 269 21.63 -18.89 -0.74
CA SER A 269 21.94 -20.20 -0.15
C SER A 269 21.67 -21.39 -1.09
N ASP A 270 21.03 -21.14 -2.24
CA ASP A 270 20.74 -22.19 -3.22
C ASP A 270 21.96 -22.52 -4.09
N VAL A 271 22.05 -23.79 -4.48
CA VAL A 271 23.11 -24.36 -5.34
C VAL A 271 22.56 -24.85 -6.68
N ARG A 272 21.23 -24.89 -6.84
CA ARG A 272 20.58 -25.35 -8.07
C ARG A 272 20.68 -24.29 -9.16
N SER A 273 20.72 -24.74 -10.41
CA SER A 273 20.71 -23.88 -11.59
C SER A 273 19.38 -23.96 -12.34
N TYR A 274 18.90 -22.80 -12.76
CA TYR A 274 17.63 -22.60 -13.48
C TYR A 274 17.88 -21.79 -14.75
N ASN A 275 16.99 -21.91 -15.74
CA ASN A 275 17.16 -21.15 -16.99
C ASN A 275 16.78 -19.67 -16.77
N ASN A 276 15.49 -19.37 -16.69
CA ASN A 276 15.00 -18.01 -16.44
C ASN A 276 14.56 -17.87 -14.99
N VAL A 277 15.05 -16.84 -14.31
CA VAL A 277 14.78 -16.59 -12.89
C VAL A 277 14.07 -15.25 -12.71
N LEU A 278 13.10 -15.19 -11.80
CA LEU A 278 12.40 -13.96 -11.42
C LEU A 278 12.69 -13.58 -9.97
N ILE A 279 13.19 -12.37 -9.75
CA ILE A 279 13.39 -11.78 -8.42
C ILE A 279 12.23 -10.83 -8.14
N ILE A 280 11.51 -11.05 -7.04
CA ILE A 280 10.32 -10.28 -6.63
C ILE A 280 10.63 -9.46 -5.38
N ASP A 281 10.37 -8.15 -5.43
CA ASP A 281 10.59 -7.20 -4.34
C ASP A 281 9.36 -6.34 -4.04
N ASP A 282 9.34 -5.67 -2.88
CA ASP A 282 8.23 -4.82 -2.45
C ASP A 282 8.16 -3.53 -3.29
N ALA A 283 9.28 -2.82 -3.41
CA ALA A 283 9.36 -1.54 -4.11
C ALA A 283 10.77 -1.28 -4.64
N ILE A 284 10.85 -0.82 -5.89
CA ILE A 284 12.13 -0.44 -6.50
C ILE A 284 12.30 1.08 -6.49
N GLY A 285 13.17 1.54 -5.58
CA GLY A 285 13.76 2.88 -5.61
C GLY A 285 15.01 2.90 -6.51
N SER A 286 16.18 2.62 -5.91
CA SER A 286 17.49 2.47 -6.58
C SER A 286 17.60 1.23 -7.46
N GLY A 287 17.00 0.11 -7.05
CA GLY A 287 17.19 -1.19 -7.71
C GLY A 287 18.47 -1.92 -7.28
N ALA A 288 19.21 -1.37 -6.31
CA ALA A 288 20.48 -1.95 -5.83
C ALA A 288 20.30 -3.38 -5.30
N THR A 289 19.22 -3.62 -4.54
CA THR A 289 18.88 -4.92 -3.95
C THR A 289 18.72 -6.00 -5.01
N ILE A 290 17.93 -5.73 -6.04
CA ILE A 290 17.70 -6.68 -7.14
C ILE A 290 18.95 -6.83 -7.99
N ASN A 291 19.68 -5.74 -8.29
CA ASN A 291 20.89 -5.81 -9.11
C ASN A 291 22.00 -6.63 -8.43
N GLU A 292 22.24 -6.43 -7.13
CA GLU A 292 23.21 -7.22 -6.35
C GLU A 292 22.77 -8.68 -6.18
N THR A 293 21.47 -8.93 -6.02
CA THR A 293 20.94 -10.30 -6.00
C THR A 293 21.18 -10.98 -7.34
N ALA A 294 20.90 -10.30 -8.45
CA ALA A 294 21.13 -10.81 -9.80
C ALA A 294 22.62 -11.06 -10.06
N LYS A 295 23.50 -10.17 -9.61
CA LYS A 295 24.96 -10.37 -9.66
C LYS A 295 25.36 -11.69 -9.00
N LYS A 296 24.87 -11.94 -7.78
CA LYS A 296 25.14 -13.18 -7.04
C LYS A 296 24.60 -14.42 -7.75
N PHE A 297 23.43 -14.31 -8.40
CA PHE A 297 22.89 -15.40 -9.22
C PHE A 297 23.77 -15.72 -10.43
N ARG A 298 24.35 -14.69 -11.08
CA ARG A 298 25.30 -14.88 -12.18
C ARG A 298 26.61 -15.51 -11.71
N GLU A 299 27.20 -14.97 -10.64
CA GLU A 299 28.47 -15.47 -10.08
C GLU A 299 28.36 -16.92 -9.62
N LYS A 300 27.24 -17.30 -8.99
CA LYS A 300 26.97 -18.68 -8.55
C LYS A 300 26.39 -19.60 -9.63
N LYS A 301 26.24 -19.12 -10.88
CA LYS A 301 25.65 -19.88 -11.99
C LYS A 301 24.25 -20.45 -11.68
N ILE A 302 23.48 -19.74 -10.85
CA ILE A 302 22.09 -20.10 -10.51
C ILE A 302 21.16 -19.78 -11.68
N ALA A 303 21.40 -18.68 -12.41
CA ALA A 303 20.65 -18.34 -13.60
C ALA A 303 21.49 -18.59 -14.86
N LYS A 304 21.11 -19.60 -15.65
CA LYS A 304 21.79 -19.98 -16.90
C LYS A 304 21.47 -19.04 -18.06
N ASN A 305 20.25 -18.51 -18.11
CA ASN A 305 19.79 -17.68 -19.22
C ASN A 305 19.48 -16.26 -18.76
N ARG A 306 18.23 -15.90 -18.49
CA ARG A 306 17.83 -14.52 -18.17
C ARG A 306 17.39 -14.34 -16.72
N ILE A 307 17.74 -13.20 -16.13
CA ILE A 307 17.28 -12.76 -14.82
C ILE A 307 16.31 -11.60 -15.00
N TYR A 308 15.11 -11.77 -14.46
CA TYR A 308 14.06 -10.77 -14.48
C TYR A 308 13.84 -10.24 -13.07
N GLY A 309 13.60 -8.94 -12.94
CA GLY A 309 13.15 -8.33 -11.69
C GLY A 309 11.68 -7.89 -11.80
N LEU A 310 10.93 -8.03 -10.72
CA LEU A 310 9.57 -7.53 -10.59
C LEU A 310 9.41 -6.87 -9.22
N ALA A 311 8.82 -5.68 -9.18
CA ALA A 311 8.34 -5.11 -7.93
C ALA A 311 6.88 -4.73 -7.99
N ILE A 312 6.26 -4.75 -6.81
CA ILE A 312 4.86 -4.33 -6.65
C ILE A 312 4.73 -2.85 -7.02
N THR A 313 5.67 -2.02 -6.58
CA THR A 313 5.72 -0.61 -6.98
C THR A 313 7.11 -0.17 -7.42
N GLY A 314 7.20 0.85 -8.28
CA GLY A 314 8.45 1.50 -8.64
C GLY A 314 8.32 3.01 -8.72
N SER A 315 9.43 3.75 -8.58
CA SER A 315 9.40 5.22 -8.72
C SER A 315 9.49 5.64 -10.20
N PHE A 316 8.67 6.61 -10.59
CA PHE A 316 8.70 7.23 -11.92
C PHE A 316 9.77 8.31 -12.04
N LYS A 317 9.82 9.24 -11.09
CA LYS A 317 10.84 10.30 -11.05
C LYS A 317 12.19 9.70 -10.64
N GLY A 318 13.27 10.21 -11.24
CA GLY A 318 14.63 9.98 -10.78
C GLY A 318 14.68 10.14 -9.26
N PHE A 319 15.14 9.09 -8.60
CA PHE A 319 15.24 8.91 -7.15
C PHE A 319 14.50 9.92 -6.27
N GLU A 320 13.18 9.84 -6.20
CA GLU A 320 12.57 10.00 -4.88
C GLU A 320 13.02 8.78 -4.07
N ILE A 321 14.01 9.01 -3.20
CA ILE A 321 14.30 8.13 -2.07
C ILE A 321 12.95 7.86 -1.41
N ILE A 322 12.43 6.64 -1.58
CA ILE A 322 11.28 6.16 -0.81
C ILE A 322 11.79 6.04 0.63
N SER A 323 11.74 7.16 1.34
CA SER A 323 12.03 7.30 2.76
C SER A 323 10.74 6.90 3.50
N GLU A 324 10.59 5.60 3.66
CA GLU A 324 9.65 5.04 4.63
C GLU A 324 10.44 4.94 5.94
N VAL A 325 10.23 5.92 6.84
CA VAL A 325 10.62 5.78 8.25
C VAL A 325 9.70 4.75 8.90
#